data_AF-A0A7G7BMH0-F1
#
_entry.id   AF-A0A7G7BMH0-F1
#
_cell.length_a   1.000
_cell.length_b   1.000
_cell.length_c   1.000
_cell.angle_alpha   90.00
_cell.angle_beta   90.00
_cell.angle_gamma   90.00
#
_symmetry.space_group_name_H-M   'P 1'
#
loop_
_entity.id
_entity.type
_entity.pdbx_description
1 polymer ?
#
loop_
_entity_poly.entity_id
_entity_poly.type
_entity_poly.pdbx_seq_one_letter_code
_entity_poly.pdbx_strand_id
1 'polypeptide(L)'
;MKELVYFDRHLNHERSQMPRIFPTPRHQNMGFYITGLGSDKPFSAHAVNHIPDLAYWGSSNGQFYPRYTYRAPSAGDDLFSTAEEAADHERIDNITDAALLDYQSTYGDAVTKDDVFYYVYGLLHSTAYREQFAADLKKSLPRIPKVRDFRGFAEAGRRLAGLHINYESVKPYAALDETVTGSPDTDPTELYRVVKMKVRSKQDKSTIIYNSRVTLSNIPEEAYRYQLGARSAIEWIIDRYQVKQDKASGIVNDPNDWSDDPRYIIDLLKKIVTVSVETVRIVDALPALDILK
;
A
#
# COMPACT_ATOMS: atom_id res chain seq x y z
N MET A 1 -4.80 -4.17 0.55
CA MET A 1 -6.18 -4.66 0.81
C MET A 1 -6.64 -4.04 2.09
N LYS A 2 -7.91 -3.68 2.16
CA LYS A 2 -8.49 -2.99 3.31
C LYS A 2 -9.39 -3.97 4.05
N GLU A 3 -9.37 -3.87 5.36
CA GLU A 3 -10.23 -4.60 6.28
C GLU A 3 -10.73 -3.61 7.33
N LEU A 4 -11.85 -3.92 7.98
CA LEU A 4 -12.33 -3.13 9.12
C LEU A 4 -11.55 -3.57 10.36
N VAL A 5 -11.13 -2.60 11.17
CA VAL A 5 -10.46 -2.84 12.44
C VAL A 5 -11.20 -2.13 13.56
N TYR A 6 -11.48 -2.86 14.64
CA TYR A 6 -11.90 -2.25 15.89
C TYR A 6 -10.65 -1.81 16.67
N PHE A 7 -10.25 -0.55 16.46
CA PHE A 7 -8.97 -0.02 16.97
C PHE A 7 -9.14 0.62 18.36
N ASP A 8 -9.07 -0.20 19.41
CA ASP A 8 -9.30 0.19 20.79
C ASP A 8 -8.08 -0.09 21.71
N ARG A 9 -7.91 0.73 22.74
CA ARG A 9 -6.76 0.63 23.66
C ARG A 9 -6.73 -0.62 24.51
N HIS A 10 -7.88 -1.22 24.77
CA HIS A 10 -8.02 -2.39 25.64
C HIS A 10 -8.03 -3.68 24.83
N LEU A 11 -8.46 -3.63 23.56
CA LEU A 11 -8.54 -4.82 22.70
C LEU A 11 -7.35 -4.99 21.74
N ASN A 12 -6.53 -3.96 21.54
CA ASN A 12 -5.29 -4.08 20.77
C ASN A 12 -4.07 -4.11 21.70
N HIS A 13 -3.31 -5.20 21.62
CA HIS A 13 -2.09 -5.41 22.43
C HIS A 13 -1.06 -4.29 22.26
N GLU A 14 -0.83 -3.83 21.03
CA GLU A 14 0.11 -2.74 20.73
C GLU A 14 -0.48 -1.84 19.65
N ARG A 15 -0.52 -0.52 19.92
CA ARG A 15 -1.02 0.51 19.00
C ARG A 15 0.07 1.47 18.54
N SER A 16 1.26 1.38 19.14
CA SER A 16 2.44 2.19 18.85
C SER A 16 2.07 3.67 18.79
N GLN A 17 2.57 4.39 17.78
CA GLN A 17 2.25 5.79 17.56
C GLN A 17 1.00 5.99 16.69
N MET A 18 0.23 4.95 16.35
CA MET A 18 -0.94 5.09 15.48
C MET A 18 -1.98 6.09 16.01
N PRO A 19 -2.28 6.18 17.32
CA PRO A 19 -3.18 7.23 17.82
C PRO A 19 -2.70 8.67 17.60
N ARG A 20 -1.40 8.89 17.35
CA ARG A 20 -0.85 10.20 16.96
C ARG A 20 -0.78 10.40 15.46
N ILE A 21 -0.94 9.34 14.68
CA ILE A 21 -0.83 9.36 13.22
C ILE A 21 -2.22 9.37 12.57
N PHE A 22 -3.14 8.58 13.15
CA PHE A 22 -4.56 8.48 12.82
C PHE A 22 -5.38 8.57 14.13
N PRO A 23 -5.55 9.76 14.73
CA PRO A 23 -6.23 9.90 16.02
C PRO A 23 -7.70 9.49 15.99
N THR A 24 -8.41 9.87 14.93
CA THR A 24 -9.81 9.51 14.72
C THR A 24 -10.06 9.24 13.24
N PRO A 25 -11.17 8.58 12.86
CA PRO A 25 -11.52 8.34 11.46
C PRO A 25 -11.64 9.62 10.59
N ARG A 26 -11.82 10.80 11.21
CA ARG A 26 -11.90 12.10 10.50
C ARG A 26 -10.53 12.64 10.08
N HIS A 27 -9.46 12.21 10.74
CA HIS A 27 -8.11 12.72 10.50
C HIS A 27 -7.41 11.91 9.41
N GLN A 28 -7.44 12.46 8.19
CA GLN A 28 -6.79 11.84 7.03
C GLN A 28 -5.28 12.04 7.06
N ASN A 29 -4.55 10.94 6.86
CA ASN A 29 -3.10 10.97 6.76
C ASN A 29 -2.65 10.01 5.64
N MET A 30 -1.38 10.11 5.27
CA MET A 30 -0.75 9.17 4.36
C MET A 30 0.68 8.91 4.81
N GLY A 31 1.26 7.84 4.29
CA GLY A 31 2.64 7.48 4.55
C GLY A 31 3.03 6.33 3.65
N PHE A 32 4.21 5.79 3.88
CA PHE A 32 4.59 4.52 3.29
C PHE A 32 5.08 3.56 4.36
N TYR A 33 4.70 2.31 4.18
CA TYR A 33 5.13 1.19 5.00
C TYR A 33 6.32 0.54 4.31
N ILE A 34 7.39 0.26 5.06
CA ILE A 34 8.56 -0.48 4.55
C ILE A 34 8.73 -1.80 5.30
N THR A 35 9.41 -2.74 4.66
CA THR A 35 9.89 -3.95 5.31
C THR A 35 10.80 -3.62 6.49
N GLY A 36 10.58 -4.27 7.63
CA GLY A 36 11.33 -3.97 8.85
C GLY A 36 12.69 -4.65 8.91
N LEU A 37 13.48 -4.23 9.90
CA LEU A 37 14.83 -4.76 10.13
C LEU A 37 14.78 -6.24 10.47
N GLY A 38 15.70 -7.01 9.88
CA GLY A 38 15.79 -8.45 10.10
C GLY A 38 14.65 -9.26 9.49
N SER A 39 13.80 -8.64 8.65
CA SER A 39 12.72 -9.36 7.96
C SER A 39 13.26 -10.49 7.07
N ASP A 40 12.51 -11.58 7.01
CA ASP A 40 12.69 -12.68 6.07
C ASP A 40 12.13 -12.35 4.67
N LYS A 41 11.46 -11.20 4.51
CA LYS A 41 10.88 -10.75 3.25
C LYS A 41 11.85 -9.84 2.47
N PRO A 42 11.79 -9.85 1.12
CA PRO A 42 12.46 -8.86 0.30
C PRO A 42 12.06 -7.43 0.67
N PHE A 43 13.03 -6.50 0.62
CA PHE A 43 12.78 -5.10 0.90
C PHE A 43 11.70 -4.54 -0.05
N SER A 44 10.65 -3.99 0.55
CA SER A 44 9.49 -3.43 -0.15
C SER A 44 9.04 -2.14 0.51
N ALA A 45 8.41 -1.27 -0.26
CA ALA A 45 7.84 -0.01 0.19
C ALA A 45 6.47 0.20 -0.46
N HIS A 46 5.42 0.44 0.33
CA HIS A 46 4.07 0.63 -0.17
C HIS A 46 3.38 1.81 0.50
N ALA A 47 2.86 2.75 -0.31
CA ALA A 47 2.16 3.91 0.19
C ALA A 47 0.72 3.56 0.59
N VAL A 48 0.29 4.03 1.76
CA VAL A 48 -1.06 3.83 2.29
C VAL A 48 -1.58 5.09 2.96
N ASN A 49 -2.90 5.22 3.03
CA ASN A 49 -3.63 6.32 3.65
C ASN A 49 -4.55 5.87 4.80
N HIS A 50 -4.29 4.68 5.35
CA HIS A 50 -5.04 4.07 6.44
C HIS A 50 -4.04 3.44 7.43
N ILE A 51 -4.56 3.00 8.59
CA ILE A 51 -3.76 2.33 9.62
C ILE A 51 -3.19 1.03 9.04
N PRO A 52 -1.86 0.89 8.92
CA PRO A 52 -1.25 -0.35 8.47
C PRO A 52 -1.21 -1.37 9.61
N ASP A 53 -1.51 -2.63 9.28
CA ASP A 53 -1.25 -3.76 10.19
C ASP A 53 0.26 -3.99 10.38
N LEU A 54 0.66 -4.51 11.56
CA LEU A 54 2.06 -4.80 11.86
C LEU A 54 2.64 -5.89 10.93
N ALA A 55 1.84 -6.89 10.58
CA ALA A 55 2.21 -7.98 9.67
C ALA A 55 1.82 -7.65 8.22
N TYR A 56 2.01 -6.38 7.81
CA TYR A 56 1.64 -5.84 6.50
C TYR A 56 2.12 -6.71 5.32
N TRP A 57 3.32 -7.29 5.42
CA TRP A 57 3.95 -8.12 4.40
C TRP A 57 3.53 -9.61 4.46
N GLY A 58 2.42 -9.90 5.14
CA GLY A 58 1.82 -11.21 5.40
C GLY A 58 2.49 -12.05 6.48
N SER A 59 3.74 -11.76 6.78
CA SER A 59 4.42 -12.13 8.03
C SER A 59 5.63 -11.20 8.19
N SER A 60 6.17 -11.08 9.40
CA SER A 60 7.28 -10.17 9.75
C SER A 60 6.86 -8.73 10.06
N ASN A 61 7.79 -7.96 10.62
CA ASN A 61 7.60 -6.58 11.05
C ASN A 61 7.77 -5.59 9.89
N GLY A 62 7.43 -4.34 10.17
CA GLY A 62 7.73 -3.22 9.29
C GLY A 62 7.64 -1.89 10.02
N GLN A 63 7.91 -0.83 9.26
CA GLN A 63 7.90 0.52 9.79
C GLN A 63 7.05 1.40 8.89
N PHE A 64 6.10 2.11 9.51
CA PHE A 64 5.33 3.14 8.84
C PHE A 64 6.04 4.49 8.98
N TYR A 65 6.19 5.20 7.85
CA TYR A 65 6.71 6.55 7.77
C TYR A 65 5.57 7.51 7.39
N PRO A 66 4.90 8.12 8.38
CA PRO A 66 3.77 8.99 8.13
C PRO A 66 4.22 10.37 7.63
N ARG A 67 3.44 10.96 6.72
CA ARG A 67 3.62 12.33 6.20
C ARG A 67 3.37 13.37 7.29
N TYR A 68 2.37 13.12 8.14
CA TYR A 68 1.99 14.01 9.23
C TYR A 68 1.91 13.26 10.56
N THR A 69 2.03 14.01 11.66
CA THR A 69 1.56 13.59 12.99
C THR A 69 0.53 14.59 13.49
N TYR A 70 -0.26 14.18 14.47
CA TYR A 70 -1.29 14.98 15.10
C TYR A 70 -0.94 15.17 16.57
N ARG A 71 -1.02 16.42 17.01
CA ARG A 71 -0.90 16.79 18.42
C ARG A 71 -2.28 17.14 18.93
N ALA A 72 -2.68 16.46 20.01
CA ALA A 72 -3.89 16.84 20.72
C ALA A 72 -3.74 18.29 21.23
N PRO A 73 -4.77 19.13 21.12
CA PRO A 73 -4.72 20.46 21.70
C PRO A 73 -4.44 20.37 23.19
N SER A 74 -3.71 21.36 23.71
CA SER A 74 -3.45 21.48 25.15
C SER A 74 -4.79 21.45 25.88
N ALA A 75 -5.03 20.43 26.70
CA ALA A 75 -6.25 20.35 27.48
C ALA A 75 -6.31 21.57 28.41
N GLY A 76 -7.22 22.50 28.10
CA GLY A 76 -7.90 23.21 29.18
C GLY A 76 -8.64 22.16 30.01
N ASP A 77 -8.64 22.36 31.32
CA ASP A 77 -8.99 21.42 32.40
C ASP A 77 -10.48 20.98 32.42
N ASP A 78 -11.10 20.73 31.25
CA ASP A 78 -12.52 20.46 31.15
C ASP A 78 -12.80 18.96 30.93
N LEU A 79 -12.87 18.27 32.07
CA LEU A 79 -13.23 16.86 32.26
C LEU A 79 -14.61 16.50 31.69
N PHE A 80 -15.40 17.48 31.24
CA PHE A 80 -16.74 17.33 30.69
C PHE A 80 -16.87 17.56 29.17
N SER A 81 -15.76 17.83 28.47
CA SER A 81 -15.80 17.84 26.99
C SER A 81 -16.10 16.43 26.48
N THR A 82 -17.29 16.26 25.89
CA THR A 82 -17.66 14.99 25.25
C THR A 82 -16.65 14.69 24.14
N ALA A 83 -16.32 13.41 23.93
CA ALA A 83 -15.33 12.98 22.94
C ALA A 83 -15.66 13.41 21.48
N GLU A 84 -16.87 13.93 21.25
CA GLU A 84 -17.32 14.48 19.98
C GLU A 84 -16.82 15.90 19.71
N GLU A 85 -16.54 16.68 20.76
CA GLU A 85 -15.90 18.01 20.70
C GLU A 85 -14.39 17.94 20.95
N ALA A 86 -13.74 16.87 20.46
CA ALA A 86 -12.29 16.82 20.43
C ALA A 86 -11.78 17.99 19.57
N ALA A 87 -11.31 19.05 20.24
CA ALA A 87 -10.70 20.20 19.60
C ALA A 87 -9.72 19.75 18.50
N ASP A 88 -9.76 20.44 17.37
CA ASP A 88 -9.07 20.03 16.15
C ASP A 88 -7.60 19.74 16.45
N HIS A 89 -7.18 18.50 16.21
CA HIS A 89 -5.79 18.13 16.43
C HIS A 89 -4.90 18.96 15.50
N GLU A 90 -3.83 19.54 16.04
CA GLU A 90 -2.85 20.26 15.23
C GLU A 90 -2.12 19.24 14.35
N ARG A 91 -2.24 19.39 13.02
CA ARG A 91 -1.51 18.56 12.05
C ARG A 91 -0.10 19.10 11.86
N ILE A 92 0.88 18.29 12.23
CA ILE A 92 2.31 18.60 12.20
C ILE A 92 2.95 17.86 11.02
N ASP A 93 3.77 18.59 10.28
CA ASP A 93 4.57 18.05 9.17
C ASP A 93 5.77 17.24 9.70
N ASN A 94 5.93 15.99 9.27
CA ASN A 94 7.05 15.14 9.70
C ASN A 94 8.32 15.34 8.87
N ILE A 95 8.26 16.09 7.76
CA ILE A 95 9.45 16.64 7.11
C ILE A 95 9.81 17.91 7.87
N THR A 96 10.91 17.84 8.62
CA THR A 96 11.37 18.97 9.44
C THR A 96 11.87 20.11 8.56
N ASP A 97 11.82 21.34 9.08
CA ASP A 97 12.39 22.49 8.36
C ASP A 97 13.89 22.35 8.15
N ALA A 98 14.59 21.69 9.09
CA ALA A 98 16.00 21.35 8.93
C ALA A 98 16.24 20.39 7.75
N ALA A 99 15.41 19.36 7.58
CA ALA A 99 15.51 18.47 6.43
C ALA A 99 15.19 19.21 5.12
N LEU A 100 14.18 20.09 5.12
CA LEU A 100 13.87 20.92 3.95
C LEU A 100 15.06 21.80 3.55
N LEU A 101 15.64 22.52 4.52
CA LEU A 101 16.80 23.39 4.30
C LEU A 101 18.02 22.61 3.77
N ASP A 102 18.26 21.40 4.29
CA ASP A 102 19.32 20.52 3.81
C ASP A 102 19.14 20.16 2.32
N TYR A 103 17.91 19.87 1.88
CA TYR A 103 17.63 19.60 0.46
C TYR A 103 17.65 20.88 -0.39
N GLN A 104 17.12 22.00 0.09
CA GLN A 104 17.16 23.29 -0.60
C GLN A 104 18.60 23.77 -0.82
N SER A 105 19.50 23.55 0.14
CA SER A 105 20.93 23.89 0.00
C SER A 105 21.61 23.16 -1.17
N THR A 106 21.08 22.00 -1.56
CA THR A 106 21.64 21.16 -2.63
C THR A 106 20.93 21.37 -3.97
N TYR A 107 19.60 21.52 -3.97
CA TYR A 107 18.78 21.52 -5.18
C TYR A 107 18.05 22.85 -5.45
N GLY A 108 18.24 23.85 -4.59
CA GLY A 108 17.66 25.18 -4.70
C GLY A 108 16.35 25.37 -3.91
N ASP A 109 15.99 26.64 -3.70
CA ASP A 109 14.88 27.06 -2.81
C ASP A 109 13.49 26.60 -3.28
N ALA A 110 13.34 26.21 -4.54
CA ALA A 110 12.09 25.70 -5.10
C ALA A 110 11.73 24.27 -4.59
N VAL A 111 12.60 23.60 -3.82
CA VAL A 111 12.26 22.30 -3.20
C VAL A 111 11.22 22.51 -2.11
N THR A 112 10.19 21.66 -2.11
CA THR A 112 9.15 21.63 -1.08
C THR A 112 9.26 20.39 -0.20
N LYS A 113 8.59 20.39 0.96
CA LYS A 113 8.51 19.21 1.84
C LYS A 113 7.88 18.00 1.16
N ASP A 114 6.90 18.23 0.28
CA ASP A 114 6.30 17.18 -0.51
C ASP A 114 7.29 16.57 -1.50
N ASP A 115 8.14 17.40 -2.13
CA ASP A 115 9.17 16.89 -3.02
C ASP A 115 10.15 15.99 -2.28
N VAL A 116 10.54 16.35 -1.04
CA VAL A 116 11.39 15.50 -0.20
C VAL A 116 10.69 14.18 0.15
N PHE A 117 9.42 14.23 0.56
CA PHE A 117 8.65 13.02 0.90
C PHE A 117 8.53 12.06 -0.29
N TYR A 118 8.15 12.59 -1.47
CA TYR A 118 8.01 11.77 -2.67
C TYR A 118 9.36 11.35 -3.25
N TYR A 119 10.41 12.16 -3.11
CA TYR A 119 11.77 11.77 -3.46
C TYR A 119 12.20 10.50 -2.70
N VAL A 120 11.99 10.46 -1.38
CA VAL A 120 12.28 9.27 -0.58
C VAL A 120 11.51 8.07 -1.12
N TYR A 121 10.20 8.23 -1.37
CA TYR A 121 9.38 7.13 -1.86
C TYR A 121 9.84 6.62 -3.25
N GLY A 122 10.18 7.52 -4.17
CA GLY A 122 10.70 7.18 -5.50
C GLY A 122 12.06 6.49 -5.43
N LEU A 123 12.98 6.99 -4.60
CA LEU A 123 14.31 6.39 -4.41
C LEU A 123 14.22 4.98 -3.84
N LEU A 124 13.32 4.75 -2.88
CA LEU A 124 13.06 3.43 -2.31
C LEU A 124 12.49 2.43 -3.33
N HIS A 125 12.07 2.87 -4.53
CA HIS A 125 11.67 2.02 -5.64
C HIS A 125 12.76 1.79 -6.68
N SER A 126 13.90 2.49 -6.60
CA SER A 126 15.03 2.26 -7.49
C SER A 126 15.61 0.86 -7.28
N THR A 127 15.61 0.05 -8.35
CA THR A 127 16.26 -1.27 -8.36
C THR A 127 17.74 -1.14 -8.04
N ALA A 128 18.43 -0.15 -8.65
CA ALA A 128 19.85 0.11 -8.39
C ALA A 128 20.11 0.44 -6.91
N TYR A 129 19.24 1.23 -6.26
CA TYR A 129 19.38 1.53 -4.84
C TYR A 129 19.19 0.27 -3.97
N ARG A 130 18.16 -0.51 -4.26
CA ARG A 130 17.86 -1.74 -3.52
C ARG A 130 18.98 -2.78 -3.66
N GLU A 131 19.59 -2.89 -4.83
CA GLU A 131 20.72 -3.79 -5.09
C GLU A 131 22.00 -3.29 -4.41
N GLN A 132 22.36 -2.01 -4.60
CA GLN A 132 23.58 -1.43 -4.05
C GLN A 132 23.59 -1.48 -2.51
N PHE A 133 22.43 -1.26 -1.87
CA PHE A 133 22.31 -1.19 -0.40
C PHE A 133 21.62 -2.42 0.21
N ALA A 134 21.50 -3.54 -0.52
CA ALA A 134 20.75 -4.72 -0.09
C ALA A 134 21.15 -5.24 1.31
N ALA A 135 22.45 -5.26 1.61
CA ALA A 135 22.97 -5.70 2.90
C ALA A 135 22.58 -4.76 4.05
N ASP A 136 22.59 -3.45 3.80
CA ASP A 136 22.26 -2.43 4.79
C ASP A 136 20.76 -2.35 5.03
N LEU A 137 19.94 -2.45 3.97
CA LEU A 137 18.48 -2.47 4.06
C LEU A 137 17.95 -3.66 4.88
N LYS A 138 18.73 -4.74 4.98
CA LYS A 138 18.39 -5.89 5.83
C LYS A 138 18.70 -5.65 7.31
N LYS A 139 19.69 -4.80 7.63
CA LYS A 139 20.28 -4.67 8.98
C LYS A 139 20.02 -3.32 9.64
N SER A 140 19.72 -2.28 8.87
CA SER A 140 19.58 -0.91 9.33
C SER A 140 18.49 -0.16 8.58
N LEU A 141 17.99 0.94 9.15
CA LEU A 141 16.98 1.76 8.49
C LEU A 141 17.54 2.34 7.18
N PRO A 142 16.73 2.47 6.11
CA PRO A 142 17.21 3.01 4.85
C PRO A 142 17.86 4.39 5.03
N ARG A 143 19.09 4.52 4.55
CA ARG A 143 19.75 5.82 4.43
C ARG A 143 19.46 6.38 3.06
N ILE A 144 18.99 7.62 3.00
CA ILE A 144 18.54 8.26 1.77
C ILE A 144 19.67 9.16 1.23
N PRO A 145 20.46 8.71 0.24
CA PRO A 145 21.46 9.56 -0.41
C PRO A 145 20.78 10.71 -1.16
N LYS A 146 21.54 11.78 -1.43
CA LYS A 146 21.19 12.82 -2.41
C LYS A 146 21.70 12.39 -3.79
N VAL A 147 20.89 12.54 -4.83
CA VAL A 147 21.21 12.10 -6.20
C VAL A 147 21.13 13.28 -7.16
N ARG A 148 21.85 13.20 -8.28
CA ARG A 148 21.89 14.30 -9.26
C ARG A 148 20.51 14.65 -9.82
N ASP A 149 19.68 13.65 -10.12
CA ASP A 149 18.30 13.86 -10.62
C ASP A 149 17.24 13.74 -9.51
N PHE A 150 17.28 14.66 -8.54
CA PHE A 150 16.29 14.72 -7.47
C PHE A 150 14.84 14.84 -7.97
N ARG A 151 14.62 15.67 -9.00
CA ARG A 151 13.27 15.97 -9.51
C ARG A 151 12.65 14.76 -10.19
N GLY A 152 13.41 14.02 -11.02
CA GLY A 152 12.92 12.79 -11.64
C GLY A 152 12.48 11.74 -10.61
N PHE A 153 13.25 11.56 -9.53
CA PHE A 153 12.87 10.68 -8.43
C PHE A 153 11.63 11.19 -7.66
N ALA A 154 11.54 12.49 -7.38
CA ALA A 154 10.39 13.07 -6.68
C ALA A 154 9.10 12.95 -7.50
N GLU A 155 9.15 13.20 -8.81
CA GLU A 155 8.00 13.06 -9.71
C GLU A 155 7.55 11.60 -9.85
N ALA A 156 8.49 10.67 -10.02
CA ALA A 156 8.19 9.25 -10.05
C ALA A 156 7.58 8.79 -8.72
N GLY A 157 8.13 9.20 -7.59
CA GLY A 157 7.60 8.91 -6.27
C GLY A 157 6.18 9.46 -6.06
N ARG A 158 5.88 10.66 -6.57
CA ARG A 158 4.53 11.26 -6.51
C ARG A 158 3.53 10.44 -7.33
N ARG A 159 3.92 10.01 -8.54
CA ARG A 159 3.11 9.13 -9.40
C ARG A 159 2.86 7.77 -8.74
N LEU A 160 3.90 7.15 -8.19
CA LEU A 160 3.81 5.86 -7.48
C LEU A 160 2.90 5.96 -6.25
N ALA A 161 3.09 6.97 -5.40
CA ALA A 161 2.27 7.15 -4.21
C ALA A 161 0.80 7.39 -4.57
N GLY A 162 0.54 8.23 -5.58
CA GLY A 162 -0.81 8.47 -6.09
C GLY A 162 -1.47 7.19 -6.62
N LEU A 163 -0.72 6.37 -7.36
CA LEU A 163 -1.19 5.09 -7.88
C LEU A 163 -1.50 4.08 -6.76
N HIS A 164 -0.59 3.94 -5.79
CA HIS A 164 -0.69 2.95 -4.73
C HIS A 164 -1.75 3.30 -3.66
N ILE A 165 -1.92 4.58 -3.33
CA ILE A 165 -2.96 5.02 -2.39
C ILE A 165 -4.35 4.84 -3.02
N ASN A 166 -4.48 5.11 -4.33
CA ASN A 166 -5.75 5.10 -5.04
C ASN A 166 -5.95 3.86 -5.91
N TYR A 167 -5.36 2.72 -5.52
CA TYR A 167 -5.36 1.48 -6.30
C TYR A 167 -6.78 0.99 -6.69
N GLU A 168 -7.78 1.31 -5.87
CA GLU A 168 -9.20 0.94 -6.09
C GLU A 168 -9.92 1.85 -7.09
N SER A 169 -9.37 3.02 -7.39
CA SER A 169 -9.98 4.05 -8.25
C SER A 169 -9.39 4.08 -9.66
N VAL A 170 -8.35 3.29 -9.92
CA VAL A 170 -7.73 3.17 -11.24
C VAL A 170 -8.70 2.52 -12.23
N LYS A 171 -8.53 2.78 -13.52
CA LYS A 171 -9.28 2.07 -14.57
C LYS A 171 -8.84 0.61 -14.66
N PRO A 172 -9.77 -0.35 -14.80
CA PRO A 172 -9.44 -1.75 -15.09
C PRO A 172 -8.52 -1.89 -16.31
N TYR A 173 -7.64 -2.90 -16.30
CA TYR A 173 -6.71 -3.11 -17.40
C TYR A 173 -7.47 -3.53 -18.67
N ALA A 174 -7.33 -2.77 -19.74
CA ALA A 174 -8.22 -2.85 -20.90
C ALA A 174 -8.09 -4.14 -21.72
N ALA A 175 -6.93 -4.79 -21.68
CA ALA A 175 -6.66 -6.00 -22.48
C ALA A 175 -7.07 -7.32 -21.80
N LEU A 176 -7.72 -7.25 -20.63
CA LEU A 176 -8.18 -8.44 -19.90
C LEU A 176 -9.46 -9.00 -20.51
N ASP A 177 -9.52 -10.32 -20.61
CA ASP A 177 -10.72 -11.04 -21.03
C ASP A 177 -11.41 -11.68 -19.82
N GLU A 178 -12.62 -11.21 -19.50
CA GLU A 178 -13.50 -11.84 -18.52
C GLU A 178 -14.45 -12.82 -19.24
N THR A 179 -14.25 -14.11 -19.01
CA THR A 179 -15.14 -15.16 -19.50
C THR A 179 -16.09 -15.59 -18.40
N VAL A 180 -17.39 -15.56 -18.70
CA VAL A 180 -18.47 -15.98 -17.79
C VAL A 180 -19.19 -17.18 -18.37
N THR A 181 -19.36 -18.24 -17.58
CA THR A 181 -20.09 -19.45 -17.93
C THR A 181 -21.30 -19.64 -17.01
N GLY A 182 -22.46 -19.94 -17.58
CA GLY A 182 -23.70 -20.15 -16.83
C GLY A 182 -24.90 -19.50 -17.52
N SER A 183 -26.07 -19.56 -16.85
CA SER A 183 -27.26 -18.85 -17.34
C SER A 183 -27.06 -17.33 -17.21
N PRO A 184 -27.47 -16.53 -18.21
CA PRO A 184 -27.52 -15.06 -18.11
C PRO A 184 -28.34 -14.57 -16.92
N ASP A 185 -29.32 -15.36 -16.47
CA ASP A 185 -30.22 -15.04 -15.36
C ASP A 185 -29.63 -15.38 -13.97
N THR A 186 -28.35 -15.73 -13.90
CA THR A 186 -27.68 -15.97 -12.61
C THR A 186 -27.63 -14.67 -11.81
N ASP A 187 -28.06 -14.72 -10.55
CA ASP A 187 -27.91 -13.60 -9.62
C ASP A 187 -26.45 -13.12 -9.55
N PRO A 188 -26.16 -11.81 -9.73
CA PRO A 188 -24.79 -11.30 -9.70
C PRO A 188 -24.02 -11.62 -8.43
N THR A 189 -24.68 -11.68 -7.27
CA THR A 189 -24.04 -12.02 -5.98
C THR A 189 -23.50 -13.44 -6.03
N GLU A 190 -24.29 -14.39 -6.52
CA GLU A 190 -23.87 -15.77 -6.70
C GLU A 190 -22.85 -15.94 -7.84
N LEU A 191 -22.98 -15.14 -8.90
CA LEU A 191 -22.11 -15.19 -10.06
C LEU A 191 -20.67 -14.77 -9.73
N TYR A 192 -20.52 -13.68 -8.99
CA TYR A 192 -19.24 -13.08 -8.62
C TYR A 192 -18.80 -13.41 -7.18
N ARG A 193 -19.48 -14.33 -6.50
CA ARG A 193 -19.02 -14.81 -5.19
C ARG A 193 -17.65 -15.48 -5.31
N VAL A 194 -16.69 -15.02 -4.52
CA VAL A 194 -15.39 -15.67 -4.40
C VAL A 194 -15.38 -16.66 -3.24
N VAL A 195 -14.84 -17.85 -3.48
CA VAL A 195 -14.49 -18.81 -2.42
C VAL A 195 -12.98 -18.87 -2.29
N LYS A 196 -12.29 -19.19 -3.39
CA LYS A 196 -10.83 -19.22 -3.48
C LYS A 196 -10.40 -19.11 -4.93
N MET A 197 -9.69 -18.05 -5.26
CA MET A 197 -9.09 -17.87 -6.58
C MET A 197 -7.86 -18.77 -6.76
N LYS A 198 -7.54 -19.11 -8.01
CA LYS A 198 -6.29 -19.79 -8.36
C LYS A 198 -5.79 -19.37 -9.73
N VAL A 199 -4.48 -19.28 -9.89
CA VAL A 199 -3.87 -19.23 -11.24
C VAL A 199 -4.08 -20.56 -11.95
N ARG A 200 -4.18 -20.56 -13.29
CA ARG A 200 -4.38 -21.79 -14.08
C ARG A 200 -3.30 -22.81 -13.78
N SER A 201 -2.03 -22.40 -13.77
CA SER A 201 -0.92 -23.24 -13.32
C SER A 201 0.25 -22.37 -12.85
N LYS A 202 1.32 -22.99 -12.31
CA LYS A 202 2.54 -22.25 -11.95
C LYS A 202 3.27 -21.72 -13.18
N GLN A 203 3.15 -22.41 -14.31
CA GLN A 203 3.78 -22.09 -15.59
C GLN A 203 2.95 -21.08 -16.38
N ASP A 204 1.62 -21.14 -16.27
CA ASP A 204 0.70 -20.21 -16.92
C ASP A 204 -0.03 -19.37 -15.87
N LYS A 205 0.52 -18.19 -15.63
CA LYS A 205 -0.07 -17.15 -14.79
C LYS A 205 -0.93 -16.16 -15.60
N SER A 206 -1.06 -16.32 -16.91
CA SER A 206 -1.86 -15.40 -17.75
C SER A 206 -3.37 -15.50 -17.49
N THR A 207 -3.81 -16.60 -16.86
CA THR A 207 -5.21 -16.85 -16.48
C THR A 207 -5.36 -17.02 -14.96
N ILE A 208 -6.33 -16.30 -14.39
CA ILE A 208 -6.86 -16.52 -13.04
C ILE A 208 -8.26 -17.13 -13.15
N ILE A 209 -8.45 -18.27 -12.53
CA ILE A 209 -9.75 -18.87 -12.29
C ILE A 209 -10.31 -18.19 -11.03
N TYR A 210 -11.30 -17.32 -11.23
CA TYR A 210 -11.89 -16.52 -10.16
C TYR A 210 -12.81 -17.37 -9.29
N ASN A 211 -13.74 -18.09 -9.93
CA ASN A 211 -14.58 -19.12 -9.32
C ASN A 211 -14.96 -20.17 -10.38
N SER A 212 -16.00 -20.99 -10.14
CA SER A 212 -16.45 -22.01 -11.10
C SER A 212 -17.12 -21.46 -12.35
N ARG A 213 -17.49 -20.17 -12.36
CA ARG A 213 -18.25 -19.51 -13.43
C ARG A 213 -17.48 -18.40 -14.13
N VAL A 214 -16.52 -17.79 -13.46
CA VAL A 214 -15.81 -16.61 -13.95
C VAL A 214 -14.31 -16.89 -14.04
N THR A 215 -13.72 -16.55 -15.18
CA THR A 215 -12.29 -16.68 -15.47
C THR A 215 -11.77 -15.39 -16.07
N LEU A 216 -10.62 -14.91 -15.60
CA LEU A 216 -9.94 -13.72 -16.09
C LEU A 216 -8.66 -14.13 -16.82
N SER A 217 -8.51 -13.76 -18.09
CA SER A 217 -7.37 -14.12 -18.95
C SER A 217 -6.66 -12.88 -19.51
N ASN A 218 -5.56 -13.10 -20.23
CA ASN A 218 -4.69 -12.08 -20.81
C ASN A 218 -4.02 -11.16 -19.77
N ILE A 219 -3.72 -11.70 -18.59
CA ILE A 219 -2.92 -10.98 -17.60
C ILE A 219 -1.47 -10.93 -18.10
N PRO A 220 -0.90 -9.74 -18.31
CA PRO A 220 0.45 -9.62 -18.83
C PRO A 220 1.47 -10.11 -17.81
N GLU A 221 2.52 -10.82 -18.26
CA GLU A 221 3.55 -11.38 -17.38
C GLU A 221 4.24 -10.30 -16.53
N GLU A 222 4.43 -9.10 -17.11
CA GLU A 222 5.05 -7.97 -16.43
C GLU A 222 4.29 -7.53 -15.17
N ALA A 223 2.97 -7.76 -15.09
CA ALA A 223 2.19 -7.43 -13.89
C ALA A 223 2.64 -8.23 -12.66
N TYR A 224 3.30 -9.38 -12.85
CA TYR A 224 3.87 -10.16 -11.76
C TYR A 224 5.25 -9.65 -11.30
N ARG A 225 5.90 -8.73 -12.03
CA ARG A 225 7.19 -8.13 -11.63
C ARG A 225 7.05 -7.20 -10.43
N TYR A 226 5.87 -6.60 -10.22
CA TYR A 226 5.64 -5.75 -9.06
C TYR A 226 5.46 -6.60 -7.79
N GLN A 227 6.55 -6.73 -7.03
CA GLN A 227 6.63 -7.50 -5.80
C GLN A 227 6.40 -6.63 -4.56
N LEU A 228 5.58 -7.14 -3.65
CA LEU A 228 5.29 -6.58 -2.33
C LEU A 228 5.63 -7.62 -1.27
N GLY A 229 6.84 -7.56 -0.72
CA GLY A 229 7.40 -8.61 0.12
C GLY A 229 7.69 -9.86 -0.73
N ALA A 230 7.06 -10.98 -0.39
CA ALA A 230 7.31 -12.27 -1.04
C ALA A 230 6.35 -12.63 -2.18
N ARG A 231 5.42 -11.74 -2.55
CA ARG A 231 4.36 -12.01 -3.52
C ARG A 231 4.15 -10.81 -4.43
N SER A 232 3.68 -11.06 -5.65
CA SER A 232 3.20 -9.97 -6.50
C SER A 232 1.91 -9.35 -5.93
N ALA A 233 1.57 -8.13 -6.34
CA ALA A 233 0.31 -7.50 -5.95
C ALA A 233 -0.92 -8.35 -6.34
N ILE A 234 -0.87 -9.02 -7.50
CA ILE A 234 -1.92 -9.96 -7.95
C ILE A 234 -1.99 -11.19 -7.03
N GLU A 235 -0.84 -11.77 -6.67
CA GLU A 235 -0.78 -12.94 -5.79
C GLU A 235 -1.27 -12.61 -4.37
N TRP A 236 -1.14 -11.36 -3.91
CA TRP A 236 -1.77 -10.89 -2.67
C TRP A 236 -3.29 -10.93 -2.74
N ILE A 237 -3.89 -10.44 -3.82
CA ILE A 237 -5.35 -10.50 -4.01
C ILE A 237 -5.84 -11.96 -3.95
N ILE A 238 -5.17 -12.86 -4.67
CA ILE A 238 -5.50 -14.31 -4.66
C ILE A 238 -5.38 -14.91 -3.25
N ASP A 239 -4.34 -14.54 -2.49
CA ASP A 239 -4.08 -15.11 -1.17
C ASP A 239 -5.04 -14.63 -0.08
N ARG A 240 -5.56 -13.41 -0.21
CA ARG A 240 -6.31 -12.74 0.86
C ARG A 240 -7.80 -12.65 0.59
N TYR A 241 -8.24 -12.48 -0.66
CA TYR A 241 -9.66 -12.59 -1.03
C TYR A 241 -10.05 -14.06 -1.22
N GLN A 242 -10.10 -14.80 -0.12
CA GLN A 242 -10.65 -16.14 -0.04
C GLN A 242 -11.40 -16.31 1.28
N VAL A 243 -12.50 -17.08 1.26
CA VAL A 243 -13.26 -17.38 2.48
C VAL A 243 -12.41 -18.23 3.41
N LYS A 244 -12.17 -17.74 4.63
CA LYS A 244 -11.42 -18.46 5.67
C LYS A 244 -12.24 -18.50 6.95
N GLN A 245 -12.17 -19.61 7.66
CA GLN A 245 -12.71 -19.72 9.01
C GLN A 245 -11.56 -19.97 9.98
N ASP A 246 -11.47 -19.15 11.02
CA ASP A 246 -10.55 -19.42 12.11
C ASP A 246 -11.07 -20.62 12.92
N LYS A 247 -10.19 -21.61 13.15
CA LYS A 247 -10.59 -22.88 13.78
C LYS A 247 -10.91 -22.73 15.27
N ALA A 248 -10.25 -21.80 15.96
CA ALA A 248 -10.36 -21.66 17.41
C ALA A 248 -11.59 -20.84 17.79
N SER A 249 -11.79 -19.69 17.15
CA SER A 249 -12.92 -18.79 17.40
C SER A 249 -14.17 -19.15 16.60
N GLY A 250 -14.03 -19.88 15.48
CA GLY A 250 -15.11 -20.16 14.55
C GLY A 250 -15.51 -18.97 13.67
N ILE A 251 -14.85 -17.81 13.81
CA ILE A 251 -15.14 -16.60 13.04
C ILE A 251 -14.81 -16.82 11.57
N VAL A 252 -15.77 -16.51 10.70
CA VAL A 252 -15.61 -16.56 9.25
C VAL A 252 -15.20 -15.17 8.76
N ASN A 253 -14.09 -15.12 8.02
CA ASN A 253 -13.70 -13.98 7.22
C ASN A 253 -14.11 -14.27 5.77
N ASP A 254 -15.21 -13.64 5.36
CA ASP A 254 -15.73 -13.70 4.00
C ASP A 254 -15.47 -12.36 3.29
N PRO A 255 -14.58 -12.31 2.28
CA PRO A 255 -14.28 -11.06 1.59
C PRO A 255 -15.45 -10.52 0.76
N ASN A 256 -16.48 -11.33 0.49
CA ASN A 256 -17.68 -10.89 -0.23
C ASN A 256 -18.53 -9.93 0.63
N ASP A 257 -18.36 -9.92 1.95
CA ASP A 257 -19.09 -9.03 2.87
C ASP A 257 -18.49 -7.61 2.91
N TRP A 258 -17.39 -7.36 2.20
CA TRP A 258 -16.71 -6.07 2.20
C TRP A 258 -17.45 -4.98 1.41
N SER A 259 -18.21 -5.35 0.38
CA SER A 259 -18.89 -4.40 -0.51
C SER A 259 -20.23 -4.95 -0.96
N ASP A 260 -21.23 -4.07 -1.01
CA ASP A 260 -22.55 -4.39 -1.57
C ASP A 260 -22.52 -4.58 -3.10
N ASP A 261 -21.43 -4.18 -3.78
CA ASP A 261 -21.23 -4.44 -5.20
C ASP A 261 -20.64 -5.84 -5.41
N PRO A 262 -21.41 -6.80 -6.00
CA PRO A 262 -20.92 -8.15 -6.25
C PRO A 262 -19.66 -8.21 -7.11
N ARG A 263 -19.44 -7.20 -7.97
CA ARG A 263 -18.29 -7.14 -8.87
C ARG A 263 -17.06 -6.53 -8.23
N TYR A 264 -17.14 -6.00 -7.01
CA TYR A 264 -16.06 -5.27 -6.36
C TYR A 264 -14.72 -6.02 -6.44
N ILE A 265 -14.70 -7.31 -6.09
CA ILE A 265 -13.47 -8.09 -5.99
C ILE A 265 -12.87 -8.39 -7.38
N ILE A 266 -13.70 -8.75 -8.37
CA ILE A 266 -13.19 -9.03 -9.73
C ILE A 266 -12.70 -7.75 -10.41
N ASP A 267 -13.43 -6.64 -10.25
CA ASP A 267 -13.01 -5.37 -10.83
C ASP A 267 -11.80 -4.80 -10.08
N LEU A 268 -11.68 -5.02 -8.77
CA LEU A 268 -10.45 -4.76 -8.03
C LEU A 268 -9.27 -5.54 -8.60
N LEU A 269 -9.41 -6.84 -8.85
CA LEU A 269 -8.34 -7.65 -9.45
C LEU A 269 -7.86 -7.05 -10.79
N LYS A 270 -8.79 -6.63 -11.65
CA LYS A 270 -8.44 -5.97 -12.93
C LYS A 270 -7.71 -4.65 -12.73
N LYS A 271 -8.08 -3.87 -11.72
CA LYS A 271 -7.40 -2.61 -11.37
C LYS A 271 -5.99 -2.86 -10.82
N ILE A 272 -5.81 -3.93 -10.03
CA ILE A 272 -4.49 -4.33 -9.53
C ILE A 272 -3.56 -4.76 -10.67
N VAL A 273 -4.07 -5.36 -11.75
CA VAL A 273 -3.28 -5.59 -12.97
C VAL A 273 -2.78 -4.27 -13.53
N THR A 274 -3.64 -3.26 -13.71
CA THR A 274 -3.24 -1.92 -14.16
C THR A 274 -2.19 -1.30 -13.25
N VAL A 275 -2.44 -1.31 -11.93
CA VAL A 275 -1.51 -0.78 -10.93
C VAL A 275 -0.15 -1.44 -11.06
N SER A 276 -0.11 -2.77 -11.19
CA SER A 276 1.15 -3.50 -11.28
C SER A 276 1.94 -3.14 -12.54
N VAL A 277 1.29 -3.08 -13.70
CA VAL A 277 1.92 -2.70 -14.97
C VAL A 277 2.42 -1.25 -14.93
N GLU A 278 1.60 -0.31 -14.45
CA GLU A 278 1.98 1.09 -14.36
C GLU A 278 3.10 1.34 -13.32
N THR A 279 3.09 0.61 -12.21
CA THR A 279 4.20 0.65 -11.24
C THR A 279 5.49 0.20 -11.89
N VAL A 280 5.49 -0.93 -12.60
CA VAL A 280 6.67 -1.45 -13.31
C VAL A 280 7.15 -0.43 -14.34
N ARG A 281 6.24 0.17 -15.11
CA ARG A 281 6.57 1.21 -16.09
C ARG A 281 7.23 2.44 -15.45
N ILE A 282 6.74 2.89 -14.29
CA ILE A 282 7.34 4.04 -13.58
C ILE A 282 8.72 3.68 -13.03
N VAL A 283 8.87 2.48 -12.46
CA VAL A 283 10.14 2.00 -11.89
C VAL A 283 11.20 1.83 -12.98
N ASP A 284 10.85 1.22 -14.10
CA ASP A 284 11.75 1.02 -15.25
C ASP A 284 12.18 2.37 -15.89
N ALA A 285 11.38 3.42 -15.70
CA ALA A 285 11.67 4.77 -16.19
C ALA A 285 12.34 5.69 -15.15
N LEU A 286 12.72 5.16 -13.98
CA LEU A 286 13.43 5.96 -12.97
C LEU A 286 14.79 6.46 -13.50
N PRO A 287 15.25 7.65 -13.06
CA PRO A 287 16.59 8.12 -13.39
C PRO A 287 17.66 7.16 -12.90
N ALA A 288 18.85 7.23 -13.52
CA ALA A 288 20.01 6.50 -13.04
C ALA A 288 20.37 6.92 -11.59
N LEU A 289 20.83 5.97 -10.78
CA LEU A 289 21.28 6.24 -9.43
C LEU A 289 22.67 6.90 -9.44
N ASP A 290 22.71 8.22 -9.62
CA ASP A 290 23.93 9.04 -9.58
C ASP A 290 24.00 9.81 -8.25
N ILE A 291 24.66 9.19 -7.25
CA ILE A 291 24.77 9.74 -5.89
C ILE A 291 25.77 10.91 -5.87
N LEU A 292 25.34 12.03 -5.28
CA LEU A 292 26.23 13.18 -5.03
C LEU A 292 27.29 12.81 -4.00
N LYS A 293 28.55 13.13 -4.32
CA LYS A 293 29.71 12.90 -3.44
C LYS A 293 29.89 14.05 -2.46
#